data_AF-A0A090Q6B0-F1
#
_entry.id   AF-A0A090Q6B0-F1
#
_cell.length_a   1.000
_cell.length_b   1.000
_cell.length_c   1.000
_cell.angle_alpha   90.00
_cell.angle_beta   90.00
_cell.angle_gamma   90.00
#
_symmetry.space_group_name_H-M   'P 1'
#
loop_
_entity.id
_entity.type
_entity.pdbx_description
1 polymer ?
#
loop_
_entity_poly.entity_id
_entity_poly.type
_entity_poly.pdbx_seq_one_letter_code
_entity_poly.pdbx_strand_id
1 'polypeptide(L)'
;MSIDIKDYNKTLAVTNTAIEKFPAQPLFYLLNGVAHNSLNTPDKAIEIIELGQSYLLDEFKLEQDMYQQLAISYDKKGDTARASKMRAKAQELSKKL
;
A
#
# COMPACT_ATOMS: atom_id res chain seq x y z
N MET A 1 -20.32 -6.42 -21.97
CA MET A 1 -20.08 -6.52 -20.52
C MET A 1 -18.78 -5.79 -20.26
N SER A 2 -18.86 -4.50 -19.98
CA SER A 2 -17.68 -3.62 -19.92
C SER A 2 -17.08 -3.73 -18.52
N ILE A 3 -16.18 -4.69 -18.34
CA ILE A 3 -15.31 -4.71 -17.16
C ILE A 3 -14.08 -3.91 -17.54
N ASP A 4 -14.15 -2.59 -17.36
CA ASP A 4 -12.96 -1.75 -17.53
C ASP A 4 -13.01 -0.51 -16.64
N ILE A 5 -12.93 -0.80 -15.34
CA ILE A 5 -12.11 -0.06 -14.39
C ILE A 5 -11.51 -1.19 -13.55
N LYS A 6 -10.19 -1.29 -13.41
CA LYS A 6 -9.51 -2.24 -12.49
C LYS A 6 -10.39 -2.41 -11.25
N ASP A 7 -10.96 -3.60 -11.04
CA ASP A 7 -12.04 -3.79 -10.06
C ASP A 7 -11.48 -3.77 -8.65
N TYR A 8 -11.16 -2.56 -8.18
CA TYR A 8 -10.54 -2.30 -6.89
C TYR A 8 -11.46 -2.73 -5.75
N ASN A 9 -12.79 -2.70 -5.95
CA ASN A 9 -13.74 -3.21 -4.97
C ASN A 9 -13.61 -4.73 -4.81
N LYS A 10 -13.49 -5.47 -5.93
CA LYS A 10 -13.16 -6.90 -5.88
C LYS A 10 -11.77 -7.15 -5.30
N THR A 11 -10.76 -6.31 -5.60
CA THR A 11 -9.44 -6.38 -4.97
C THR A 11 -9.52 -6.23 -3.46
N LEU A 12 -10.31 -5.29 -2.93
CA LEU A 12 -10.54 -5.13 -1.50
C LEU A 12 -11.20 -6.38 -0.90
N ALA A 13 -12.25 -6.92 -1.53
CA ALA A 13 -12.92 -8.12 -1.03
C ALA A 13 -11.98 -9.33 -0.94
N VAL A 14 -11.17 -9.55 -1.99
CA VAL A 14 -10.20 -10.65 -2.04
C VAL A 14 -9.09 -10.45 -1.02
N THR A 15 -8.51 -9.25 -0.94
CA THR A 15 -7.38 -8.98 -0.04
C THR A 15 -7.82 -8.96 1.43
N ASN A 16 -9.02 -8.49 1.77
CA ASN A 16 -9.56 -8.60 3.13
C ASN A 16 -9.67 -10.07 3.56
N THR A 17 -10.24 -10.93 2.71
CA THR A 17 -10.32 -12.37 2.99
C THR A 17 -8.93 -13.01 3.11
N ALA A 18 -7.98 -12.56 2.30
CA ALA A 18 -6.60 -13.05 2.34
C ALA A 18 -5.87 -12.61 3.61
N ILE A 19 -6.07 -11.37 4.07
CA ILE A 19 -5.51 -10.84 5.32
C ILE A 19 -6.05 -11.63 6.52
N GLU A 20 -7.35 -11.92 6.55
CA GLU A 20 -7.95 -12.74 7.62
C GLU A 20 -7.34 -14.15 7.68
N LYS A 21 -7.10 -14.77 6.52
CA LYS A 21 -6.57 -16.15 6.43
C LYS A 21 -5.05 -16.22 6.60
N PHE A 22 -4.34 -15.19 6.15
CA PHE A 22 -2.89 -15.15 6.03
C PHE A 22 -2.35 -13.79 6.52
N PRO A 23 -2.56 -13.42 7.79
CA PRO A 23 -2.25 -12.08 8.29
C PRO A 23 -0.76 -11.76 8.29
N ALA A 24 0.11 -12.77 8.26
CA ALA A 24 1.56 -12.60 8.19
C ALA A 24 2.09 -12.38 6.76
N GLN A 25 1.24 -12.31 5.74
CA GLN A 25 1.64 -12.06 4.35
C GLN A 25 1.49 -10.56 4.01
N PRO A 26 2.58 -9.76 4.10
CA PRO A 26 2.54 -8.31 3.90
C PRO A 26 2.04 -7.87 2.51
N LEU A 27 2.19 -8.73 1.49
CA LEU A 27 1.74 -8.45 0.12
C LEU A 27 0.24 -8.12 0.04
N PHE A 28 -0.61 -8.78 0.84
CA PHE A 28 -2.06 -8.55 0.78
C PHE A 28 -2.43 -7.15 1.30
N TYR A 29 -1.70 -6.65 2.29
CA TYR A 29 -1.86 -5.29 2.82
C TYR A 29 -1.45 -4.24 1.78
N LEU A 30 -0.34 -4.46 1.07
CA LEU A 30 0.07 -3.57 -0.02
C LEU A 30 -1.01 -3.51 -1.12
N LEU A 31 -1.49 -4.65 -1.60
CA LEU A 31 -2.52 -4.71 -2.64
C LEU A 31 -3.84 -4.06 -2.19
N ASN A 32 -4.21 -4.24 -0.92
CA ASN A 32 -5.35 -3.57 -0.33
C ASN A 32 -5.18 -2.04 -0.30
N GLY A 33 -4.01 -1.56 0.13
CA GLY A 33 -3.66 -0.14 0.13
C GLY A 33 -3.66 0.49 -1.27
N VAL A 34 -3.14 -0.22 -2.28
CA VAL A 34 -3.21 0.21 -3.70
C VAL A 34 -4.66 0.38 -4.14
N ALA A 35 -5.54 -0.56 -3.78
CA ALA A 35 -6.95 -0.48 -4.11
C ALA A 35 -7.64 0.71 -3.41
N HIS A 36 -7.36 0.92 -2.12
CA HIS A 36 -7.86 2.10 -1.39
C HIS A 36 -7.36 3.43 -1.98
N ASN A 37 -6.10 3.53 -2.36
CA ASN A 37 -5.57 4.72 -3.03
C ASN A 37 -6.26 4.98 -4.38
N SER A 38 -6.53 3.92 -5.12
CA SER A 38 -7.20 3.99 -6.42
C SER A 38 -8.68 4.37 -6.30
N LEU A 39 -9.33 3.98 -5.20
CA LEU A 39 -10.70 4.37 -4.83
C LEU A 39 -10.79 5.71 -4.10
N ASN A 40 -9.69 6.45 -4.00
CA ASN A 40 -9.59 7.75 -3.33
C ASN A 40 -10.00 7.70 -1.85
N THR A 41 -9.68 6.61 -1.16
CA THR A 41 -9.81 6.46 0.30
C THR A 41 -8.41 6.38 0.95
N PRO A 42 -7.61 7.46 0.92
CA PRO A 42 -6.20 7.41 1.30
C PRO A 42 -5.96 7.14 2.79
N ASP A 43 -6.89 7.51 3.68
CA ASP A 43 -6.75 7.20 5.12
C ASP A 43 -6.72 5.70 5.38
N LYS A 44 -7.64 4.94 4.74
CA LYS A 44 -7.65 3.48 4.82
C LYS A 44 -6.41 2.86 4.19
N ALA A 45 -5.92 3.44 3.08
CA ALA A 45 -4.68 3.00 2.46
C ALA A 45 -3.49 3.15 3.42
N ILE A 46 -3.39 4.28 4.14
CA ILE A 46 -2.34 4.50 5.13
C ILE A 46 -2.41 3.45 6.24
N GLU A 47 -3.58 3.32 6.86
CA GLU A 47 -3.81 2.38 7.96
C GLU A 47 -3.41 0.95 7.58
N ILE A 48 -3.90 0.45 6.44
CA ILE A 48 -3.65 -0.95 6.05
C ILE A 48 -2.20 -1.19 5.66
N ILE A 49 -1.54 -0.21 5.01
CA ILE A 49 -0.14 -0.34 4.62
C ILE A 49 0.77 -0.29 5.85
N GLU A 50 0.51 0.61 6.81
CA GLU A 50 1.27 0.69 8.07
C GLU A 50 1.13 -0.59 8.90
N LEU A 51 -0.06 -1.22 8.90
CA LEU A 51 -0.25 -2.55 9.48
C LEU A 51 0.60 -3.60 8.74
N GLY A 52 0.58 -3.59 7.41
CA GLY A 52 1.38 -4.49 6.57
C GLY A 52 2.88 -4.39 6.82
N GLN A 53 3.39 -3.19 7.14
CA GLN A 53 4.81 -2.98 7.44
C GLN A 53 5.28 -3.74 8.67
N SER A 54 4.40 -3.99 9.63
CA SER A 54 4.74 -4.74 10.86
C SER A 54 5.02 -6.23 10.60
N TYR A 55 4.64 -6.73 9.42
CA TYR A 55 4.87 -8.11 8.98
C TYR A 55 6.05 -8.25 8.01
N LEU A 56 6.71 -7.15 7.64
CA LEU A 56 7.90 -7.20 6.79
C LEU A 56 9.07 -7.84 7.52
N LEU A 57 9.82 -8.66 6.77
CA LEU A 57 11.12 -9.19 7.18
C LEU A 57 12.20 -8.56 6.29
N ASP A 58 12.88 -9.34 5.46
CA ASP A 58 13.94 -8.86 4.55
C ASP A 58 13.42 -8.64 3.11
N GLU A 59 12.18 -8.16 2.98
CA GLU A 59 11.52 -7.95 1.70
C GLU A 59 11.68 -6.50 1.21
N PHE A 60 12.93 -6.07 0.97
CA PHE A 60 13.25 -4.66 0.64
C PHE A 60 12.45 -4.10 -0.55
N LYS A 61 12.12 -4.95 -1.53
CA LYS A 61 11.33 -4.53 -2.68
C LYS A 61 9.88 -4.24 -2.28
N LEU A 62 9.30 -5.08 -1.43
CA LEU A 62 7.94 -4.92 -0.93
C LEU A 62 7.85 -3.72 0.02
N GLU A 63 8.83 -3.54 0.90
CA GLU A 63 8.92 -2.37 1.78
C GLU A 63 9.01 -1.06 0.97
N GLN A 64 9.82 -1.06 -0.09
CA GLN A 64 9.91 0.09 -0.99
C GLN A 64 8.55 0.41 -1.62
N ASP A 65 7.86 -0.59 -2.14
CA ASP A 65 6.56 -0.40 -2.80
C ASP A 65 5.49 0.08 -1.80
N MET A 66 5.54 -0.38 -0.54
CA MET A 66 4.71 0.13 0.55
C MET A 66 4.97 1.62 0.81
N TYR A 67 6.22 2.06 0.91
CA TYR A 67 6.52 3.49 1.07
C TYR A 67 6.10 4.34 -0.13
N GLN A 68 6.21 3.83 -1.34
CA GLN A 68 5.69 4.53 -2.53
C GLN A 68 4.18 4.71 -2.46
N GLN A 69 3.44 3.69 -2.01
CA GLN A 69 1.98 3.80 -1.85
C GLN A 69 1.60 4.73 -0.71
N LEU A 70 2.33 4.74 0.42
CA LEU A 70 2.12 5.73 1.48
C LEU A 70 2.35 7.16 0.97
N ALA A 71 3.38 7.38 0.15
CA ALA A 71 3.59 8.69 -0.47
C ALA A 71 2.38 9.15 -1.29
N ILE A 72 1.84 8.25 -2.13
CA ILE A 72 0.63 8.50 -2.93
C ILE A 72 -0.57 8.82 -2.03
N SER A 73 -0.75 8.08 -0.94
CA SER A 73 -1.83 8.33 0.02
C SER A 73 -1.73 9.73 0.63
N TYR A 74 -0.53 10.12 1.05
CA TYR A 74 -0.28 11.44 1.65
C TYR A 74 -0.43 12.58 0.63
N ASP A 75 0.00 12.40 -0.63
CA ASP A 75 -0.25 13.39 -1.68
C ASP A 75 -1.75 13.60 -1.93
N LYS A 76 -2.54 12.52 -1.96
CA LYS A 76 -4.00 12.58 -2.13
C LYS A 76 -4.69 13.33 -0.99
N LYS A 77 -4.07 13.36 0.20
CA LYS A 77 -4.52 14.14 1.35
C LYS A 77 -4.00 15.58 1.34
N GLY A 78 -3.12 15.94 0.41
CA GLY A 78 -2.43 17.23 0.39
C GLY A 78 -1.28 17.36 1.41
N ASP A 79 -0.89 16.27 2.08
CA ASP A 79 0.23 16.26 3.04
C ASP A 79 1.55 16.00 2.31
N THR A 80 2.03 17.04 1.63
CA THR A 80 3.25 16.99 0.82
C THR A 80 4.52 16.72 1.64
N ALA A 81 4.52 17.13 2.91
CA ALA A 81 5.63 16.92 3.83
C ALA A 81 5.81 15.43 4.15
N ARG A 82 4.73 14.74 4.54
CA ARG A 82 4.77 13.29 4.78
C ARG A 82 4.99 12.51 3.49
N ALA A 83 4.36 12.93 2.39
CA ALA A 83 4.57 12.28 1.10
C ALA A 83 6.05 12.30 0.69
N SER A 84 6.72 13.45 0.83
CA SER A 84 8.16 13.59 0.55
C SER A 84 9.02 12.71 1.46
N LYS A 85 8.68 12.62 2.75
CA LYS A 85 9.35 11.72 3.70
C LYS A 85 9.23 10.25 3.28
N MET A 86 8.06 9.82 2.83
CA MET A 86 7.85 8.43 2.37
C MET A 86 8.62 8.13 1.07
N ARG A 87 8.64 9.07 0.12
CA ARG A 87 9.47 8.93 -1.10
C ARG A 87 10.96 8.80 -0.78
N ALA A 88 11.46 9.59 0.16
CA ALA A 88 12.86 9.51 0.58
C ALA A 88 13.21 8.13 1.14
N LYS A 89 12.35 7.57 2.01
CA LYS A 89 12.52 6.19 2.52
C LYS A 89 12.53 5.15 1.39
N ALA A 90 11.60 5.26 0.44
CA ALA A 90 11.56 4.36 -0.72
C ALA A 90 12.85 4.44 -1.58
N GLN A 91 13.44 5.63 -1.69
CA GLN A 91 14.71 5.85 -2.39
C GLN A 91 15.92 5.31 -1.63
N GLU A 92 15.91 5.34 -0.30
CA GLU A 92 16.97 4.72 0.50
C GLU A 92 17.01 3.20 0.31
N LEU A 93 15.83 2.57 0.23
CA LEU A 93 15.71 1.13 -0.02
C LEU A 93 16.14 0.74 -1.43
N SER A 94 16.00 1.63 -2.43
CA SER A 94 16.44 1.34 -3.81
C SER A 94 17.95 1.11 -3.92
N LYS A 95 18.73 1.55 -2.93
CA LYS A 95 20.19 1.33 -2.89
C LYS A 95 20.57 -0.05 -2.35
N LYS A 96 19.61 -0.78 -1.78
CA LYS A 96 19.79 -2.12 -1.19
C LYS A 96 19.27 -3.24 -2.11
N LEU A 97 18.56 -2.87 -3.17
CA LEU A 97 18.08 -3.76 -4.25
C LEU A 97 19.16 -3.91 -5.32
#